data_AF-A0A811P0B2-F1
#
_entry.id   AF-A0A811P0B2-F1
#
_cell.length_a   1.000
_cell.length_b   1.000
_cell.length_c   1.000
_cell.angle_alpha   90.00
_cell.angle_beta   90.00
_cell.angle_gamma   90.00
#
_symmetry.space_group_name_H-M   'P 1'
#
loop_
_entity.id
_entity.type
_entity.pdbx_description
1 polymer ?
#
loop_
_entity_poly.entity_id
_entity_poly.type
_entity_poly.pdbx_seq_one_letter_code
_entity_poly.pdbx_strand_id
1 'polypeptide(L)' 'MAYADVKAHKAGKGALECAVCLNEFDDNEMLRLLPKCPHVFHPDCIDTWLTSHVTCPICHANLVPGTDDNA' A
#
# COMPACT_ATOMS: atom_id res chain seq x y z
N MET A 1 -21.60 3.56 11.23
CA MET A 1 -21.66 4.15 9.88
C MET A 1 -21.10 3.11 8.93
N ALA A 2 -21.93 2.56 8.05
CA ALA A 2 -21.57 1.45 7.18
C ALA A 2 -21.04 1.99 5.87
N TYR A 3 -19.95 1.40 5.38
CA TYR A 3 -19.21 1.77 4.19
C TYR A 3 -19.95 1.59 2.85
N ALA A 4 -21.23 1.18 2.90
CA ALA A 4 -22.07 1.02 1.72
C ALA A 4 -22.25 2.34 0.95
N ASP A 5 -22.19 3.49 1.62
CA ASP A 5 -22.38 4.81 0.99
C ASP A 5 -21.14 5.33 0.24
N VAL A 6 -19.93 4.78 0.48
CA VAL A 6 -18.73 5.24 -0.25
C VAL A 6 -18.51 4.53 -1.59
N LYS A 7 -19.18 3.40 -1.84
CA LYS A 7 -19.09 2.67 -3.12
C LYS A 7 -19.77 3.40 -4.29
N ALA A 8 -20.71 4.30 -4.00
CA ALA A 8 -21.51 4.96 -5.03
C ALA A 8 -20.88 6.24 -5.62
N HIS A 9 -19.85 6.82 -5.00
CA HIS A 9 -19.41 8.19 -5.32
C HIS A 9 -18.00 8.37 -5.86
N LYS A 10 -17.24 7.31 -6.19
CA LYS A 10 -15.90 7.50 -6.79
C LYS A 10 -15.71 6.78 -8.12
N ALA A 11 -16.54 7.16 -9.08
CA ALA A 11 -16.15 7.17 -10.48
C ALA A 11 -15.00 8.18 -10.68
N GLY A 12 -13.76 7.76 -10.37
CA GLY A 12 -12.55 8.48 -10.76
C GLY A 12 -11.63 8.89 -9.61
N LYS A 13 -10.39 8.43 -9.74
CA LYS A 13 -9.15 8.92 -9.09
C LYS A 13 -8.85 8.36 -7.69
N GLY A 14 -8.15 7.23 -7.67
CA GLY A 14 -7.28 6.80 -6.58
C GLY A 14 -7.73 5.50 -5.94
N ALA A 15 -7.16 4.41 -6.42
CA ALA A 15 -7.39 3.02 -6.05
C ALA A 15 -7.38 2.81 -4.52
N LEU A 16 -8.49 2.27 -4.00
CA LEU A 16 -8.52 1.59 -2.71
C LEU A 16 -8.19 0.11 -2.92
N GLU A 17 -7.11 -0.14 -3.66
CA GLU A 17 -6.68 -1.49 -4.00
C GLU A 17 -5.19 -1.61 -3.70
N CYS A 18 -4.80 -2.76 -3.16
CA CYS A 18 -3.40 -3.03 -2.89
C CYS A 18 -2.66 -3.27 -4.21
N ALA A 19 -1.64 -2.47 -4.51
CA ALA A 19 -0.89 -2.67 -5.76
C ALA A 19 -0.04 -3.94 -5.79
N VAL A 20 0.10 -4.64 -4.66
CA VAL A 20 0.87 -5.89 -4.57
C VAL A 20 -0.01 -7.09 -4.93
N CYS A 21 -1.22 -7.19 -4.35
CA CYS A 21 -2.14 -8.29 -4.64
C CYS A 21 -3.28 -7.93 -5.60
N LEU A 22 -3.37 -6.67 -6.03
CA LEU A 22 -4.42 -6.10 -6.90
C LEU A 22 -5.84 -6.33 -6.37
N ASN A 23 -5.98 -6.48 -5.05
CA ASN A 23 -7.26 -6.69 -4.38
C ASN A 23 -7.76 -5.39 -3.76
N GLU A 24 -9.07 -5.20 -3.77
CA GLU A 24 -9.73 -4.11 -3.06
C GLU A 24 -9.45 -4.23 -1.56
N PHE A 25 -9.26 -3.08 -0.90
CA PHE A 25 -9.16 -3.00 0.54
C PHE A 25 -10.54 -3.21 1.16
N ASP A 26 -10.66 -4.15 2.09
CA ASP A 26 -11.87 -4.32 2.87
C ASP A 26 -11.89 -3.37 4.07
N ASP A 27 -13.09 -2.99 4.52
CA ASP A 27 -13.28 -2.08 5.65
C ASP A 27 -12.81 -2.66 6.97
N ASN A 28 -12.72 -3.99 7.01
CA ASN A 28 -12.23 -4.75 8.15
C ASN A 28 -10.77 -5.16 8.00
N GLU A 29 -10.08 -4.74 6.94
CA GLU A 29 -8.67 -5.07 6.73
C GLU A 29 -7.73 -4.01 7.28
N MET A 30 -6.63 -4.47 7.88
CA MET A 30 -5.58 -3.57 8.34
C MET A 30 -4.82 -3.06 7.13
N LEU A 31 -4.65 -1.74 7.04
CA LEU A 31 -3.92 -1.10 5.97
C LEU A 31 -2.70 -0.38 6.53
N ARG A 32 -1.59 -0.46 5.80
CA ARG A 32 -0.32 0.18 6.16
C ARG A 32 -0.03 1.31 5.18
N LEU A 33 0.09 2.52 5.72
CA LEU A 33 0.52 3.71 4.99
C LEU A 33 2.05 3.87 5.11
N LEU A 34 2.71 4.17 4.01
CA LEU A 34 4.15 4.41 4.00
C LEU A 34 4.48 5.82 4.51
N PRO A 35 5.56 6.01 5.28
CA PRO A 35 5.93 7.34 5.78
C PRO A 35 6.58 8.24 4.71
N LYS A 36 7.08 7.67 3.61
CA LYS A 36 7.78 8.40 2.53
C LYS A 36 6.86 8.79 1.36
N CYS A 37 5.72 8.14 1.22
CA CYS A 37 4.78 8.39 0.13
C CYS A 37 3.35 8.09 0.58
N PRO A 38 2.33 8.76 0.01
CA PRO A 38 0.93 8.59 0.40
C PRO A 38 0.32 7.32 -0.20
N HIS A 39 1.05 6.20 -0.20
CA HIS A 39 0.57 4.91 -0.73
C HIS A 39 0.26 3.95 0.41
N VAL A 40 -0.84 3.22 0.23
CA VAL A 40 -1.42 2.30 1.20
C VAL A 40 -1.34 0.88 0.64
N PHE A 41 -1.00 -0.08 1.50
CA PHE A 41 -0.92 -1.49 1.14
C PHE A 41 -1.37 -2.36 2.31
N HIS A 42 -1.69 -3.64 2.06
CA HIS A 42 -1.86 -4.58 3.16
C HIS A 42 -0.53 -4.76 3.89
N PRO A 43 -0.53 -4.83 5.24
CA PRO A 43 0.65 -5.08 6.04
C PRO A 43 1.31 -6.41 5.61
N ASP A 44 0.53 -7.45 5.35
CA ASP A 44 1.07 -8.75 4.89
C ASP A 44 1.77 -8.65 3.52
N CYS A 45 1.13 -7.96 2.57
CA CYS A 45 1.69 -7.76 1.24
C CYS A 45 2.95 -6.86 1.25
N ILE A 46 2.92 -5.75 1.99
CA ILE A 46 4.07 -4.84 2.07
C ILE A 46 5.19 -5.44 2.90
N ASP A 47 4.94 -6.20 3.97
CA ASP A 47 5.99 -6.88 4.73
C ASP A 47 6.68 -7.96 3.88
N THR A 48 5.92 -8.73 3.11
CA THR A 48 6.48 -9.68 2.13
C THR A 48 7.31 -8.96 1.08
N TRP A 49 6.82 -7.84 0.54
CA TRP A 49 7.56 -7.03 -0.43
C TRP A 49 8.87 -6.47 0.17
N LEU A 50 8.80 -5.88 1.37
CA LEU A 50 9.93 -5.30 2.10
C LEU A 50 11.02 -6.32 2.46
N THR A 51 10.68 -7.61 2.51
CA THR A 51 11.65 -8.69 2.71
C THR A 51 12.61 -8.81 1.52
N SER A 52 12.16 -8.51 0.31
CA SER A 52 12.99 -8.55 -0.91
C SER A 52 13.37 -7.16 -1.42
N HIS A 53 12.50 -6.17 -1.25
CA HIS A 53 12.62 -4.83 -1.82
C HIS A 53 12.11 -3.78 -0.83
N VAL A 54 12.99 -2.91 -0.38
CA VAL A 54 12.68 -1.83 0.56
C VAL A 54 12.15 -0.55 -0.12
N THR A 55 11.58 -0.67 -1.30
CA THR A 55 11.09 0.43 -2.13
C THR A 55 9.57 0.38 -2.28
N CYS A 56 8.93 1.52 -2.51
CA CYS A 56 7.50 1.57 -2.75
C CYS A 56 7.16 0.93 -4.12
N PRO A 57 6.24 -0.03 -4.20
CA PRO A 57 5.89 -0.69 -5.48
C PRO A 57 5.15 0.24 -6.46
N ILE A 58 4.65 1.40 -6.01
CA ILE A 58 3.97 2.38 -6.89
C ILE A 58 4.93 3.45 -7.42
N CYS A 59 5.72 4.07 -6.53
CA CYS A 59 6.57 5.21 -6.91
C CYS A 59 8.07 4.91 -6.84
N HIS A 60 8.46 3.68 -6.49
CA HIS A 60 9.84 3.26 -6.27
C HIS A 60 10.60 4.11 -5.24
N ALA A 61 9.89 4.86 -4.38
CA ALA A 61 10.51 5.62 -3.30
C ALA A 61 11.11 4.65 -2.27
N ASN A 62 12.40 4.83 -1.96
CA ASN A 62 13.08 4.02 -0.96
C ASN A 62 12.55 4.31 0.45
N LEU A 63 12.17 3.25 1.17
CA LEU A 63 11.48 3.32 2.46
C LEU A 63 12.43 3.17 3.65
N VAL A 64 13.63 2.63 3.42
CA VAL A 64 14.68 2.57 4.43
C VAL A 64 15.54 3.85 4.44
N PRO A 65 15.64 4.55 5.57
CA PRO A 65 16.64 5.58 5.74
C PRO A 65 18.02 4.94 6.00
N GLY A 66 18.68 4.52 4.92
CA GLY A 66 20.11 4.20 4.89
C GLY A 66 20.53 2.86 5.50
N THR A 67 20.72 1.88 4.62
CA THR A 67 21.91 1.00 4.60
C THR A 67 21.97 0.36 3.23
N ASP A 68 22.96 0.79 2.47
CA ASP A 68 23.59 0.02 1.39
C ASP A 68 23.89 -1.39 1.90
N ASP A 69 23.37 -2.42 1.22
CA ASP A 69 23.86 -3.79 1.36
C ASP A 69 24.17 -4.31 -0.04
N ASN A 70 25.40 -3.98 -0.44
CA ASN A 70 26.15 -4.72 -1.43
C ASN A 70 26.66 -6.00 -0.73
N ALA A 71 26.01 -7.13 -1.00
CA ALA A 71 26.52 -8.47 -0.68
C ALA A 71 26.46 -9.36 -1.93
#